data_AF-T0ZUG6-F1
#
_entry.id   AF-T0ZUG6-F1
#
_cell.length_a   1.000
_cell.length_b   1.000
_cell.length_c   1.000
_cell.angle_alpha   90.00
_cell.angle_beta   90.00
_cell.angle_gamma   90.00
#
_symmetry.space_group_name_H-M   'P 1'
#
loop_
_entity.id
_entity.type
_entity.pdbx_description
1 polymer ?
#
loop_
_entity_poly.entity_id
_entity_poly.type
_entity_poly.pdbx_seq_one_letter_code
_entity_poly.pdbx_strand_id
1 'polypeptide(L)' 'MPPSSGWPPIFYTRDLARSWRVAEALEYGMVGVNTGLISTAVAPFGGVKESGIGREGSRHGILEYTEMKYLCVGV' A
#
# COMPACT_ATOMS: atom_id res chain seq x y z
N MET A 1 0.06 2.51 19.89
CA MET A 1 -1.08 1.60 19.60
C MET A 1 -1.06 1.40 18.09
N PRO A 2 -1.00 0.17 17.57
CA PRO A 2 -1.05 -0.04 16.12
C PRO A 2 -2.38 0.51 15.58
N PRO A 3 -2.40 1.03 14.35
CA PRO A 3 -3.64 1.57 13.80
C PRO A 3 -4.66 0.44 13.62
N SER A 4 -5.77 0.53 14.33
CA SER A 4 -6.93 -0.38 14.23
C SER A 4 -7.84 -0.05 13.04
N SER A 5 -7.55 1.03 12.31
CA SER A 5 -8.37 1.52 11.21
C SER A 5 -7.90 0.94 9.88
N GLY A 6 -8.81 0.35 9.09
CA GLY A 6 -8.53 -0.12 7.73
C GLY A 6 -8.41 0.98 6.67
N TRP A 7 -8.52 2.25 7.05
CA TRP A 7 -8.45 3.39 6.13
C TRP A 7 -7.06 4.01 6.09
N PRO A 8 -6.58 4.44 4.92
CA PRO A 8 -5.28 5.08 4.80
C PRO A 8 -5.29 6.49 5.40
N PRO A 9 -4.26 6.89 6.18
CA PRO A 9 -4.15 8.23 6.72
C PRO A 9 -3.83 9.23 5.61
N ILE A 10 -4.40 10.42 5.75
CA ILE A 10 -4.15 11.56 4.87
C ILE A 10 -3.63 12.71 5.73
N PHE A 11 -2.54 13.33 5.29
CA PHE A 11 -2.03 14.54 5.95
C PHE A 11 -1.55 15.58 4.94
N TYR A 12 -1.54 16.84 5.40
CA TYR A 12 -1.15 17.99 4.60
C TYR A 12 0.08 18.66 5.21
N THR A 13 1.08 18.95 4.38
CA THR A 13 2.26 19.71 4.78
C THR A 13 2.92 20.39 3.59
N ARG A 14 3.55 21.54 3.82
CA ARG A 14 4.38 22.23 2.83
C ARG A 14 5.87 21.91 2.99
N ASP A 15 6.24 21.17 4.03
CA ASP A 15 7.62 20.80 4.36
C ASP A 15 7.90 19.40 3.81
N LEU A 16 8.80 19.32 2.81
CA LEU A 16 9.17 18.07 2.17
C LEU A 16 9.87 17.10 3.13
N ALA A 17 10.73 17.59 4.02
CA ALA A 17 11.39 16.73 5.01
C ALA A 17 10.39 16.16 6.01
N ARG A 18 9.33 16.92 6.34
CA ARG A 18 8.22 16.44 7.16
C ARG A 18 7.37 15.40 6.42
N SER A 19 7.11 15.57 5.12
CA SER A 19 6.32 14.57 4.38
C SER A 19 6.96 13.20 4.39
N TRP A 20 8.27 13.11 4.20
CA TRP A 20 9.00 11.83 4.27
C TRP A 20 8.98 11.24 5.68
N ARG A 21 9.41 12.00 6.68
CA ARG A 21 9.47 11.52 8.08
C ARG A 21 8.13 11.02 8.60
N VAL A 22 7.04 11.72 8.28
CA VAL A 22 5.69 11.31 8.72
C VAL A 22 5.22 10.10 7.92
N ALA A 23 5.39 10.08 6.60
CA ALA A 23 4.97 8.96 5.77
C ALA A 23 5.66 7.65 6.16
N GLU A 24 6.96 7.69 6.48
CA GLU A 24 7.74 6.52 6.91
C GLU A 24 7.41 6.04 8.33
N ALA A 25 7.05 6.96 9.22
CA ALA A 25 6.69 6.62 10.60
C ALA A 25 5.28 6.01 10.73
N LEU A 26 4.42 6.20 9.72
CA LEU A 26 3.05 5.69 9.72
C LEU A 26 3.03 4.20 9.34
N GLU A 27 2.55 3.37 10.26
CA GLU A 27 2.42 1.92 10.05
C GLU A 27 1.16 1.55 9.24
N TYR A 28 1.06 2.06 8.01
CA TYR A 28 -0.07 1.86 7.10
C TYR A 28 0.39 1.35 5.74
N GLY A 29 -0.47 0.61 5.04
CA GLY A 29 -0.17 0.12 3.70
C GLY A 29 -0.19 1.19 2.60
N MET A 30 -0.81 2.34 2.88
CA MET A 30 -0.95 3.47 1.97
C MET A 30 -1.05 4.77 2.77
N VAL A 31 -0.53 5.87 2.22
CA VAL A 31 -0.56 7.20 2.87
C VAL A 31 -0.82 8.27 1.81
N GLY A 32 -1.79 9.17 2.07
CA GLY A 32 -2.05 10.33 1.23
C GLY A 32 -1.31 11.57 1.74
N VAL A 33 -0.54 12.22 0.87
CA VAL A 33 0.16 13.48 1.19
C VAL A 33 -0.39 14.59 0.30
N ASN A 34 -0.94 15.63 0.90
CA ASN A 34 -1.50 16.79 0.20
C ASN A 34 -2.62 16.47 -0.81
N THR A 35 -3.29 15.32 -0.67
CA THR A 35 -4.46 14.93 -1.47
C THR A 35 -5.47 14.16 -0.60
N GLY A 36 -6.75 14.40 -0.82
CA GLY A 36 -7.85 13.65 -0.21
C GLY A 36 -8.21 12.36 -0.96
N LEU A 37 -7.67 12.19 -2.18
CA LEU A 37 -8.01 11.09 -3.07
C LEU A 37 -6.72 10.39 -3.50
N ILE A 38 -6.58 9.12 -3.11
CA ILE A 38 -5.44 8.26 -3.49
C ILE A 38 -5.87 6.98 -4.22
N SER A 39 -7.17 6.75 -4.36
CA SER A 39 -7.71 5.56 -5.02
C SER A 39 -7.48 5.62 -6.53
N THR A 40 -6.76 4.64 -7.06
CA THR A 40 -6.53 4.48 -8.50
C THR A 40 -6.24 3.02 -8.82
N ALA A 41 -6.69 2.55 -9.99
CA ALA A 41 -6.51 1.16 -10.41
C ALA A 41 -5.03 0.76 -10.62
N VAL A 42 -4.13 1.74 -10.80
CA VAL A 42 -2.71 1.47 -11.08
C VAL A 42 -1.82 1.42 -9.83
N ALA A 43 -2.33 1.81 -8.66
CA ALA A 43 -1.60 1.75 -7.39
C ALA A 43 -2.04 0.53 -6.57
N PRO A 44 -1.13 -0.10 -5.80
CA PRO A 44 -1.52 -1.18 -4.91
C PRO A 44 -2.37 -0.63 -3.77
N PHE A 45 -3.56 -1.18 -3.60
CA PHE A 45 -4.48 -0.88 -2.52
C PHE A 45 -4.46 -2.00 -1.48
N GLY A 46 -4.39 -1.66 -0.20
CA GLY A 46 -4.46 -2.65 0.88
C GLY A 46 -3.81 -2.22 2.19
N GLY A 47 -4.18 -2.91 3.25
CA GLY A 47 -3.79 -2.62 4.63
C GLY A 47 -2.55 -3.37 5.11
N VAL A 48 -2.22 -3.18 6.38
CA VAL A 48 -1.24 -4.00 7.12
C VAL A 48 -1.80 -4.34 8.50
N LYS A 49 -1.27 -5.37 9.15
CA LYS A 49 -1.72 -5.80 10.50
C LYS A 49 -3.19 -6.24 10.46
N GLU A 50 -3.99 -5.82 11.44
CA GLU A 50 -5.42 -6.13 11.58
C GLU A 50 -6.28 -5.63 10.41
N SER A 51 -5.77 -4.70 9.59
CA SER A 51 -6.54 -4.14 8.45
C SER A 51 -6.57 -5.04 7.21
N GLY A 52 -5.80 -6.13 7.18
CA GLY A 52 -5.83 -7.11 6.11
C GLY A 52 -4.45 -7.57 5.62
N ILE A 53 -4.48 -8.56 4.72
CA ILE A 53 -3.32 -9.17 4.08
C ILE A 53 -3.49 -9.05 2.55
N GLY A 54 -2.38 -8.94 1.82
CA GLY A 54 -2.39 -8.87 0.36
C GLY A 54 -2.58 -7.46 -0.19
N ARG A 55 -2.60 -7.35 -1.52
CA ARG A 55 -2.84 -6.07 -2.23
C ARG A 55 -3.77 -6.28 -3.41
N GLU A 56 -4.62 -5.30 -3.67
CA GLU A 56 -5.47 -5.21 -4.86
C GLU A 56 -5.00 -4.07 -5.76
N GLY A 57 -5.44 -4.04 -7.02
CA GLY A 57 -5.02 -3.02 -7.99
C GLY A 57 -3.52 -3.08 -8.35
N SER A 58 -3.09 -2.26 -9.29
CA SER A 58 -1.76 -2.31 -9.92
C SER A 58 -1.43 -3.69 -10.52
N ARG A 59 -0.16 -3.92 -10.86
CA ARG A 59 0.33 -5.27 -11.21
C ARG A 59 0.31 -6.22 -10.01
N HIS A 60 0.28 -5.73 -8.78
CA HIS A 60 0.30 -6.58 -7.59
C HIS A 60 -1.04 -7.29 -7.38
N GLY A 61 -2.15 -6.62 -7.71
CA GLY A 61 -3.50 -7.15 -7.49
C GLY A 61 -3.77 -8.46 -8.19
N ILE A 62 -3.24 -8.66 -9.40
CA ILE A 62 -3.45 -9.93 -10.13
C ILE A 62 -2.77 -11.11 -9.45
N LEU A 63 -1.71 -10.87 -8.65
CA LEU A 63 -0.95 -11.94 -8.00
C LEU A 63 -1.77 -12.68 -6.93
N GLU A 64 -2.76 -12.03 -6.32
CA GLU A 64 -3.69 -12.68 -5.37
C GLU A 64 -4.67 -13.64 -6.08
N TYR A 65 -4.77 -13.56 -7.42
CA TYR A 65 -5.66 -14.39 -8.24
C TYR A 65 -4.90 -15.34 -9.17
N THR A 66 -3.57 -15.40 -9.08
CA THR A 66 -2.73 -16.23 -9.94
C THR A 66 -1.71 -17.01 -9.13
N GLU A 67 -1.48 -18.27 -9.49
CA GLU A 67 -0.47 -19.10 -8.86
C GLU A 67 0.86 -19.04 -9.61
N MET A 68 1.95 -18.75 -8.89
CA MET A 68 3.29 -18.75 -9.47
C MET A 68 3.76 -20.18 -9.70
N LYS A 69 4.02 -20.53 -10.96
CA LYS A 69 4.56 -21.84 -11.34
C LYS A 69 5.92 -21.69 -12.01
N TYR A 70 6.94 -22.30 -11.41
CA TYR A 70 8.27 -22.42 -12.00
C TYR A 70 8.41 -23.71 -12.82
N LEU A 71 8.99 -23.61 -14.02
CA LEU A 71 9.31 -24.76 -14.86
C LEU A 71 10.79 -24.67 -15.26
N CYS A 72 11.56 -25.71 -14.94
CA CYS A 72 12.94 -25.88 -15.37
C CYS A 72 13.00 -27.07 -16.35
N VAL A 73 13.49 -26.83 -17.56
CA VAL A 73 13.69 -27.88 -18.57
C VAL A 73 15.19 -28.03 -18.80
N GLY A 74 15.72 -29.21 -18.47
CA GLY A 74 17.10 -29.57 -18.79
C GLY A 74 17.25 -29.89 -20.28
N VAL A 75 18.39 -29.52 -20.84
CA VAL A 75 18.84 -29.94 -22.18
C VAL A 75 19.68 -31.21 -22.09
#